data_AF-A0A9W7MQ78-F1
#
_entry.id   AF-A0A9W7MQ78-F1
#
_cell.length_a   1.000
_cell.length_b   1.000
_cell.length_c   1.000
_cell.angle_alpha   90.00
_cell.angle_beta   90.00
_cell.angle_gamma   90.00
#
_symmetry.space_group_name_H-M   'P 1'
#
loop_
_entity.id
_entity.type
_entity.pdbx_description
1 polymer ?
#
loop_
_entity_poly.entity_id
_entity_poly.type
_entity_poly.pdbx_seq_one_letter_code
_entity_poly.pdbx_strand_id
1 'polypeptide(L)'
;MEIHKDRGSRKLWLSQQGYVEKMLEKFGMSKAKPMSTHLANHFKLSTEQCPKTDKEIEEMEKVHYASVVGCLMYVMVCTHPNLAHDVGQVYKYMSKLGISH
;
A
#
# COMPACT_ATOMS: atom_id res chain seq x y z
N MET A 1 -1.21 14.40 -7.20
CA MET A 1 -2.09 15.07 -6.23
C MET A 1 -2.92 16.06 -6.99
N GLU A 2 -4.23 15.96 -6.84
CA GLU A 2 -5.23 16.79 -7.51
C GLU A 2 -6.02 17.53 -6.44
N ILE A 3 -6.24 18.83 -6.64
CA ILE A 3 -6.95 19.69 -5.69
C ILE A 3 -8.16 20.25 -6.42
N HIS A 4 -9.35 19.87 -5.98
CA HIS A 4 -10.60 20.41 -6.48
C HIS A 4 -11.11 21.45 -5.49
N LYS A 5 -11.44 22.65 -5.98
CA LYS A 5 -11.92 23.74 -5.14
C LYS A 5 -13.21 24.30 -5.71
N ASP A 6 -14.29 24.20 -4.95
CA ASP A 6 -15.54 24.90 -5.23
C ASP A 6 -15.58 26.17 -4.38
N ARG A 7 -15.41 27.32 -5.04
CA ARG A 7 -15.43 28.64 -4.39
C ARG A 7 -16.85 29.07 -4.00
N GLY A 8 -17.87 28.64 -4.74
CA GLY A 8 -19.27 28.98 -4.46
C GLY A 8 -19.76 28.29 -3.20
N SER A 9 -19.45 27.00 -3.04
CA SER A 9 -19.80 26.25 -1.83
C SER A 9 -18.73 26.34 -0.73
N ARG A 10 -17.60 27.03 -0.96
CA ARG A 10 -16.42 27.08 -0.07
C ARG A 10 -15.90 25.68 0.33
N LYS A 11 -15.93 24.73 -0.60
CA LYS A 11 -15.44 23.35 -0.38
C LYS A 11 -14.13 23.11 -1.11
N LEU A 12 -13.34 22.20 -0.55
CA LEU A 12 -12.07 21.75 -1.12
C LEU A 12 -11.98 20.23 -0.96
N TRP A 13 -11.53 19.56 -2.02
CA TRP A 13 -11.29 18.13 -2.05
C TRP A 13 -9.88 17.87 -2.55
N LEU A 14 -9.28 16.82 -2.00
CA LEU A 14 -7.97 16.32 -2.41
C LEU A 14 -8.16 14.92 -3.00
N SER A 15 -7.59 14.69 -4.17
CA SER A 15 -7.57 13.39 -4.83
C SER A 15 -6.14 12.95 -5.10
N GLN A 16 -5.90 11.66 -4.87
CA GLN A 16 -4.65 10.99 -5.22
C GLN A 16 -4.87 9.85 -6.23
N GLN A 17 -6.00 9.84 -6.94
CA GLN A 17 -6.36 8.79 -7.87
C GLN A 17 -5.22 8.48 -8.87
N GLY A 18 -4.72 9.49 -9.59
CA GLY A 18 -3.64 9.27 -10.56
C GLY A 18 -2.32 8.82 -9.95
N TYR A 19 -2.08 9.04 -8.64
CA TYR A 19 -0.92 8.49 -7.95
C TYR A 19 -1.12 6.99 -7.66
N VAL A 20 -2.30 6.61 -7.16
CA VAL A 20 -2.65 5.22 -6.86
C VAL A 20 -2.63 4.38 -8.14
N GLU A 21 -3.17 4.88 -9.24
CA GLU A 21 -3.17 4.19 -10.54
C GLU A 21 -1.74 3.90 -11.05
N LYS A 22 -0.85 4.91 -10.99
CA LYS A 22 0.57 4.73 -11.36
C LYS A 22 1.29 3.76 -10.43
N MET A 23 0.95 3.76 -9.15
CA MET A 23 1.51 2.84 -8.18
C MET A 23 1.07 1.39 -8.49
N LEU A 24 -0.21 1.18 -8.76
CA LEU A 24 -0.73 -0.13 -9.16
C LEU A 24 -0.06 -0.62 -10.45
N GLU A 25 0.12 0.24 -11.45
CA GLU A 25 0.85 -0.11 -12.68
C GLU A 25 2.32 -0.48 -12.40
N LYS A 26 3.03 0.35 -11.62
CA LYS A 26 4.44 0.14 -11.27
C LYS A 26 4.69 -1.22 -10.63
N PHE A 27 3.76 -1.71 -9.82
CA PHE A 27 3.89 -2.98 -9.11
C PHE A 27 3.10 -4.14 -9.76
N GLY A 28 2.61 -3.97 -10.99
CA GLY A 28 1.91 -5.04 -11.74
C GLY A 28 0.50 -5.36 -11.21
N MET A 29 -0.08 -4.47 -10.42
CA MET A 29 -1.38 -4.61 -9.75
C MET A 29 -2.52 -3.88 -10.45
N SER A 30 -2.37 -3.45 -11.72
CA SER A 30 -3.41 -2.71 -12.47
C SER A 30 -4.76 -3.43 -12.57
N LYS A 31 -4.77 -4.77 -12.43
CA LYS A 31 -5.98 -5.61 -12.46
C LYS A 31 -6.47 -6.01 -11.07
N ALA A 32 -5.92 -5.45 -10.01
CA ALA A 32 -6.33 -5.75 -8.64
C ALA A 32 -7.80 -5.36 -8.44
N LYS A 33 -8.55 -6.22 -7.75
CA LYS A 33 -9.95 -5.95 -7.44
C LYS A 33 -10.03 -4.93 -6.29
N PRO A 34 -10.83 -3.86 -6.43
CA PRO A 34 -11.08 -2.95 -5.32
C PRO A 34 -11.82 -3.71 -4.21
N MET A 35 -11.39 -3.51 -2.97
CA MET A 35 -12.06 -4.02 -1.77
C MET A 35 -12.36 -2.86 -0.84
N SER A 36 -13.55 -2.84 -0.24
CA SER A 36 -13.92 -1.80 0.74
C SER A 36 -13.40 -2.12 2.14
N THR A 37 -13.08 -3.38 2.41
CA THR A 37 -12.56 -3.85 3.69
C THR A 37 -11.04 -3.77 3.70
N HIS A 38 -10.52 -2.99 4.64
CA HIS A 38 -9.14 -2.53 4.71
C HIS A 38 -8.10 -3.64 4.98
N LEU A 39 -8.39 -4.57 5.88
CA LEU A 39 -7.71 -5.86 6.01
C LEU A 39 -8.64 -6.69 6.90
N ALA A 40 -8.95 -7.93 6.53
CA ALA A 40 -9.85 -8.72 7.37
C ALA A 40 -9.18 -9.06 8.70
N ASN A 41 -9.91 -9.00 9.83
CA ASN A 41 -9.34 -9.19 11.18
C ASN A 41 -8.61 -10.54 11.38
N HIS A 42 -8.92 -11.55 10.56
CA HIS A 42 -8.27 -12.85 10.58
C HIS A 42 -6.92 -12.86 9.85
N PHE A 43 -6.62 -11.82 9.05
CA PHE A 43 -5.36 -11.67 8.34
C PHE A 43 -4.31 -11.11 9.29
N LYS A 44 -3.48 -12.01 9.82
CA LYS A 44 -2.33 -11.67 10.65
C LYS A 44 -1.06 -12.05 9.91
N LEU A 45 -0.30 -11.03 9.54
CA LEU A 45 1.05 -11.20 9.05
C LEU A 45 1.90 -11.79 10.17
N SER A 46 2.72 -12.79 9.84
CA SER A 46 3.61 -13.50 10.78
C SER A 46 5.03 -13.54 10.24
N THR A 47 6.03 -13.55 11.12
CA THR A 47 7.44 -13.77 10.74
C THR A 47 7.67 -15.12 10.07
N GLU A 48 6.76 -16.08 10.26
CA GLU A 48 6.84 -17.38 9.59
C GLU A 48 6.67 -17.30 8.08
N GLN A 49 6.00 -16.26 7.60
CA GLN A 49 5.78 -16.01 6.17
C GLN A 49 6.98 -15.31 5.54
N CYS A 50 7.96 -14.83 6.31
CA CYS A 50 9.18 -14.24 5.77
C CYS A 50 9.92 -15.24 4.85
N PRO A 51 10.71 -14.75 3.86
CA PRO A 51 11.49 -15.59 2.98
C PRO A 51 12.49 -16.40 3.79
N LYS A 52 12.57 -17.70 3.53
CA LYS A 52 13.49 -18.62 4.21
C LYS A 52 14.51 -19.21 3.26
N THR A 53 14.17 -19.29 1.98
CA THR A 53 15.04 -19.86 0.94
C THR A 53 15.67 -18.76 0.10
N ASP A 54 16.87 -19.02 -0.44
CA ASP A 54 17.57 -18.06 -1.30
C ASP A 54 16.73 -17.67 -2.53
N LYS A 55 15.91 -18.60 -3.03
CA LYS A 55 14.97 -18.33 -4.13
C LYS A 55 13.89 -17.33 -3.75
N GLU A 56 13.26 -17.49 -2.59
CA GLU A 56 12.24 -16.53 -2.11
C GLU A 56 12.86 -15.16 -1.82
N ILE A 57 14.11 -15.13 -1.32
CA ILE A 57 14.85 -13.89 -1.10
C ILE A 57 15.10 -13.19 -2.45
N GLU A 58 15.60 -13.91 -3.45
CA GLU A 58 15.86 -13.36 -4.80
C GLU A 58 14.56 -12.89 -5.49
N GLU A 59 13.44 -13.59 -5.30
CA GLU A 59 12.13 -13.13 -5.77
C GLU A 59 11.68 -11.86 -5.06
N MET A 60 11.94 -11.75 -3.76
CA MET A 60 11.56 -10.58 -2.97
C MET A 60 12.48 -9.39 -3.21
N GLU A 61 13.73 -9.57 -3.64
CA GLU A 61 14.59 -8.48 -4.11
C GLU A 61 14.04 -7.78 -5.35
N LYS A 62 13.33 -8.51 -6.22
CA LYS A 62 12.69 -7.95 -7.44
C LYS A 62 11.52 -7.03 -7.10
N VAL A 63 10.85 -7.31 -5.98
CA VAL A 63 9.76 -6.47 -5.49
C VAL A 63 10.38 -5.40 -4.59
N HIS A 64 10.43 -4.15 -5.04
CA HIS A 64 10.91 -3.03 -4.22
C HIS A 64 9.95 -2.74 -3.05
N TYR A 65 9.95 -3.58 -2.02
CA TYR A 65 8.97 -3.56 -0.95
C TYR A 65 8.96 -2.24 -0.18
N ALA A 66 10.14 -1.71 0.17
CA ALA A 66 10.26 -0.39 0.79
C ALA A 66 9.60 0.71 -0.07
N SER A 67 9.64 0.58 -1.40
CA SER A 67 8.94 1.49 -2.31
C SER A 67 7.42 1.31 -2.22
N VAL A 68 6.90 0.09 -2.12
CA VAL A 68 5.47 -0.18 -1.96
C VAL A 68 4.95 0.43 -0.65
N VAL A 69 5.65 0.16 0.46
CA VAL A 69 5.30 0.71 1.78
C VAL A 69 5.37 2.23 1.78
N GLY A 70 6.42 2.82 1.19
CA GLY A 70 6.54 4.28 1.05
C GLY A 70 5.40 4.89 0.26
N CYS A 71 4.97 4.24 -0.84
CA CYS A 71 3.80 4.68 -1.60
C CYS A 71 2.51 4.60 -0.79
N LEU A 72 2.28 3.51 -0.05
CA LEU A 72 1.11 3.36 0.82
C LEU A 72 1.10 4.38 1.96
N MET A 73 2.26 4.65 2.56
CA MET A 73 2.40 5.70 3.58
C MET A 73 2.05 7.08 3.04
N TYR A 74 2.46 7.40 1.80
CA TYR A 74 2.08 8.67 1.18
C TYR A 74 0.56 8.80 0.99
N VAL A 75 -0.09 7.72 0.53
CA VAL A 75 -1.55 7.68 0.37
C VAL A 75 -2.28 7.82 1.70
N MET A 76 -1.77 7.12 2.72
CA MET A 76 -2.25 7.18 4.10
C MET A 76 -2.21 8.59 4.68
N VAL A 77 -1.06 9.27 4.57
CA VAL A 77 -0.85 10.59 5.19
C VAL A 77 -1.67 11.68 4.49
N CYS A 78 -1.83 11.60 3.18
CA CYS A 78 -2.38 12.71 2.41
C CYS A 78 -3.90 12.67 2.23
N THR A 79 -4.47 11.50 1.91
CA THR A 79 -5.90 11.42 1.56
C THR A 79 -6.65 10.27 2.22
N HIS A 80 -5.98 9.21 2.68
CA HIS A 80 -6.63 7.98 3.18
C HIS A 80 -6.06 7.53 4.55
N PRO A 81 -6.27 8.32 5.62
CA PRO A 81 -5.77 7.97 6.96
C PRO A 81 -6.35 6.66 7.51
N ASN A 82 -7.47 6.18 6.95
CA ASN A 82 -8.05 4.86 7.23
C ASN A 82 -7.10 3.69 6.91
N LEU A 83 -6.12 3.86 6.03
CA LEU A 83 -5.09 2.85 5.73
C LEU A 83 -4.05 2.69 6.86
N ALA A 84 -4.05 3.55 7.88
CA ALA A 84 -2.98 3.58 8.87
C ALA A 84 -2.78 2.27 9.63
N HIS A 85 -3.88 1.57 9.92
CA HIS A 85 -3.81 0.25 10.54
C HIS A 85 -3.10 -0.76 9.64
N ASP A 86 -3.50 -0.85 8.36
CA ASP A 86 -2.97 -1.83 7.41
C ASP A 86 -1.49 -1.56 7.11
N VAL A 87 -1.14 -0.30 6.87
CA VAL A 87 0.24 0.14 6.66
C VAL A 87 1.09 -0.15 7.91
N GLY A 88 0.55 0.06 9.10
CA GLY A 88 1.23 -0.25 10.35
C GLY A 88 1.50 -1.75 10.54
N GLN A 89 0.61 -2.62 10.07
CA GLN A 89 0.81 -4.07 10.11
C GLN A 89 1.92 -4.52 9.17
N VAL A 90 1.93 -3.96 7.96
CA VAL A 90 2.89 -4.24 6.88
C VAL A 90 4.29 -3.68 7.23
N TYR A 91 4.35 -2.47 7.80
CA TYR A 91 5.60 -1.81 8.22
C TYR A 91 6.43 -2.62 9.23
N LYS A 92 5.79 -3.40 10.11
CA LYS A 92 6.49 -4.25 11.12
C LYS A 92 7.46 -5.25 10.51
N TYR A 93 7.23 -5.63 9.25
CA TYR A 93 7.99 -6.66 8.55
C TYR A 93 8.95 -6.07 7.49
N MET A 94 9.27 -4.77 7.58
CA MET A 94 10.14 -4.07 6.62
C MET A 94 11.55 -4.65 6.49
N SER A 95 12.02 -5.38 7.49
CA SER A 95 13.33 -6.04 7.46
C SER A 95 13.33 -7.37 6.70
N LYS A 96 12.20 -8.10 6.69
CA LYS A 96 12.05 -9.42 6.05
C LYS A 96 10.60 -9.62 5.68
N LEU A 97 10.27 -9.45 4.39
CA LEU A 97 8.90 -9.62 3.92
C LEU A 97 8.73 -10.85 3.03
N GLY A 98 7.70 -11.63 3.30
CA GLY A 98 7.32 -12.78 2.48
C GLY A 98 6.45 -12.43 1.29
N ILE A 99 6.41 -13.30 0.28
CA ILE A 99 5.47 -13.18 -0.85
C ILE A 99 4.00 -13.25 -0.38
N SER A 100 3.76 -13.95 0.73
CA SER A 100 2.45 -14.12 1.34
C SER A 100 2.03 -12.97 2.26
N HIS A 101 2.92 -11.99 2.51
CA HIS A 101 2.59 -10.78 3.26
C HIS A 101 1.91 -9.76 2.36
#